data_AF-A0A6I4UQC1-F1
#
_entry.id   AF-A0A6I4UQC1-F1
#
_cell.length_a   1.000
_cell.length_b   1.000
_cell.length_c   1.000
_cell.angle_alpha   90.00
_cell.angle_beta   90.00
_cell.angle_gamma   90.00
#
_symmetry.space_group_name_H-M   'P 1'
#
loop_
_entity.id
_entity.type
_entity.pdbx_description
1 polymer ?
#
loop_
_entity_poly.entity_id
_entity_poly.type
_entity_poly.pdbx_seq_one_letter_code
_entity_poly.pdbx_strand_id
1 'polypeptide(L)'
;MKSHAKVREARFQLMISSLADGLSLEDAATAHGFSVENARKRLVELSSMLPERSESFGLGMDEATAFDMAPPYPPTRSSDPRHPLTLKIALLDELVAKLSPEELRGLGRRLMNMADAVDQDWRPEIVRPNYSLPSAAARIERNALELAKVALLLLQFRQQRAKFLPPDAHDGPAWDMLLELFVQFSGGAAVSTKSLIKVSRAPPTTAFRQIDRLEREGLIKRRTSDVDQRVTLIDLTRKGVVAVGCALEEFP
;
A
#
# COMPACT_ATOMS: atom_id res chain seq x y z
N MET A 1 -58.89 -2.88 -2.43
CA MET A 1 -58.64 -3.27 -3.86
C MET A 1 -57.20 -3.09 -4.36
N LYS A 2 -56.32 -2.23 -3.80
CA LYS A 2 -54.94 -2.03 -4.30
C LYS A 2 -53.92 -3.17 -3.98
N SER A 3 -54.23 -4.07 -3.06
CA SER A 3 -53.31 -5.14 -2.62
C SER A 3 -53.17 -6.28 -3.63
N HIS A 4 -54.28 -6.74 -4.23
CA HIS A 4 -54.27 -7.86 -5.18
C HIS A 4 -53.54 -7.55 -6.50
N ALA A 5 -53.55 -6.29 -6.96
CA ALA A 5 -52.86 -5.88 -8.19
C ALA A 5 -51.34 -5.93 -8.04
N LYS A 6 -50.80 -5.48 -6.90
CA LYS A 6 -49.34 -5.54 -6.61
C LYS A 6 -48.84 -6.97 -6.46
N VAL A 7 -49.62 -7.83 -5.80
CA VAL A 7 -49.27 -9.25 -5.64
C VAL A 7 -49.27 -9.97 -6.99
N ARG A 8 -50.21 -9.64 -7.89
CA ARG A 8 -50.27 -10.21 -9.23
C ARG A 8 -49.10 -9.75 -10.10
N GLU A 9 -48.67 -8.50 -9.98
CA GLU A 9 -47.52 -7.96 -10.69
C GLU A 9 -46.20 -8.60 -10.23
N ALA A 10 -46.02 -8.77 -8.92
CA ALA A 10 -44.83 -9.45 -8.38
C ALA A 10 -44.72 -10.91 -8.85
N ARG A 11 -45.84 -11.65 -8.91
CA ARG A 11 -45.86 -13.02 -9.45
C ARG A 11 -45.55 -13.07 -10.94
N PHE A 12 -45.95 -12.05 -11.69
CA PHE A 12 -45.66 -11.98 -13.12
C PHE A 12 -44.17 -11.70 -13.39
N GLN A 13 -43.54 -10.85 -12.59
CA GLN A 13 -42.09 -10.62 -12.67
C GLN A 13 -41.27 -11.88 -12.34
N LEU A 14 -41.71 -12.65 -11.33
CA LEU A 14 -41.09 -13.94 -11.00
C LEU A 14 -41.24 -14.96 -12.14
N MET A 15 -42.39 -14.97 -12.83
CA MET A 15 -42.62 -15.80 -14.00
C MET A 15 -41.68 -15.42 -15.18
N ILE A 16 -41.44 -14.12 -15.41
CA ILE A 16 -40.48 -13.65 -16.43
C ILE A 16 -39.06 -14.10 -16.09
N SER A 17 -38.65 -14.02 -14.83
CA SER A 17 -37.33 -14.52 -14.39
C SER A 17 -37.18 -16.01 -14.69
N SER A 18 -38.20 -16.82 -14.35
CA SER A 18 -38.18 -18.27 -14.63
C SER A 18 -38.08 -18.59 -16.13
N LEU A 19 -38.71 -17.77 -17.01
CA LEU A 19 -38.57 -17.90 -18.46
C LEU A 19 -37.15 -17.54 -18.94
N ALA A 20 -36.54 -16.49 -18.37
CA ALA A 20 -35.17 -16.11 -18.68
C ALA A 20 -34.14 -17.18 -18.24
N ASP A 21 -34.48 -17.94 -17.19
CA ASP A 21 -33.72 -19.10 -16.69
C ASP A 21 -33.96 -20.37 -17.52
N GLY A 22 -34.75 -20.31 -18.61
CA GLY A 22 -34.90 -21.37 -19.61
C GLY A 22 -36.11 -22.31 -19.43
N LEU A 23 -37.03 -22.02 -18.50
CA LEU A 23 -38.26 -22.80 -18.35
C LEU A 23 -39.24 -22.57 -19.51
N SER A 24 -40.04 -23.59 -19.82
CA SER A 24 -41.11 -23.47 -20.81
C SER A 24 -42.22 -22.52 -20.30
N LEU A 25 -42.93 -21.86 -21.22
CA LEU A 25 -44.02 -20.95 -20.88
C LEU A 25 -45.17 -21.64 -20.13
N GLU A 26 -45.40 -22.91 -20.41
CA GLU A 26 -46.46 -23.71 -19.78
C GLU A 26 -46.10 -24.02 -18.31
N ASP A 27 -44.85 -24.40 -18.06
CA ASP A 27 -44.35 -24.71 -16.72
C ASP A 27 -44.27 -23.44 -15.86
N ALA A 28 -43.74 -22.34 -16.42
CA ALA A 28 -43.62 -21.07 -15.73
C ALA A 28 -44.99 -20.45 -15.40
N ALA A 29 -45.95 -20.51 -16.33
CA ALA A 29 -47.30 -19.98 -16.09
C ALA A 29 -48.02 -20.78 -14.99
N THR A 30 -47.91 -22.10 -15.03
CA THR A 30 -48.53 -23.00 -14.04
C THR A 30 -47.93 -22.78 -12.65
N ALA A 31 -46.60 -22.70 -12.54
CA ALA A 31 -45.89 -22.50 -11.28
C ALA A 31 -46.27 -21.18 -10.57
N HIS A 32 -46.57 -20.14 -11.34
CA HIS A 32 -46.87 -18.81 -10.81
C HIS A 32 -48.38 -18.46 -10.83
N GLY A 33 -49.24 -19.43 -11.13
CA GLY A 33 -50.70 -19.33 -11.04
C GLY A 33 -51.35 -18.50 -12.14
N PHE A 34 -50.76 -18.49 -13.35
CA PHE A 34 -51.32 -17.87 -14.54
C PHE A 34 -51.82 -18.94 -15.52
N SER A 35 -52.91 -18.64 -16.23
CA SER A 35 -53.24 -19.39 -17.46
C SER A 35 -52.21 -19.02 -18.54
N VAL A 36 -51.77 -20.02 -19.31
CA VAL A 36 -50.78 -19.88 -20.39
C VAL A 36 -51.20 -18.78 -21.38
N GLU A 37 -52.49 -18.70 -21.70
CA GLU A 37 -53.04 -17.71 -22.63
C GLU A 37 -52.95 -16.27 -22.08
N ASN A 38 -53.20 -16.11 -20.77
CA ASN A 38 -53.06 -14.82 -20.09
C ASN A 38 -51.60 -14.40 -19.92
N ALA A 39 -50.70 -15.36 -19.66
CA ALA A 39 -49.26 -15.11 -19.59
C ALA A 39 -48.71 -14.65 -20.96
N ARG A 40 -49.11 -15.34 -22.03
CA ARG A 40 -48.71 -15.02 -23.41
C ARG A 40 -49.16 -13.63 -23.84
N LYS A 41 -50.43 -13.28 -23.60
CA LYS A 41 -50.97 -11.95 -23.95
C LYS A 41 -50.20 -10.82 -23.28
N ARG A 42 -49.83 -11.01 -22.01
CA ARG A 42 -49.14 -9.98 -21.21
C ARG A 42 -47.65 -9.86 -21.55
N LEU A 43 -47.00 -10.96 -21.97
CA LEU A 43 -45.64 -10.91 -22.54
C LEU A 43 -45.61 -10.13 -23.87
N VAL A 44 -46.63 -10.29 -24.72
CA VAL A 44 -46.76 -9.51 -25.96
C VAL A 44 -47.00 -8.02 -25.66
N GLU A 45 -47.86 -7.68 -24.69
CA GLU A 45 -48.03 -6.29 -24.23
C GLU A 45 -46.70 -5.69 -23.74
N LEU A 46 -45.90 -6.43 -22.98
CA LEU A 46 -44.57 -5.98 -22.53
C LEU A 46 -43.56 -5.84 -23.67
N SER A 47 -43.58 -6.74 -24.65
CA SER A 47 -42.74 -6.65 -25.84
C SER A 47 -43.09 -5.41 -26.68
N SER A 48 -44.37 -5.02 -26.75
CA SER A 48 -44.81 -3.81 -27.44
C SER A 48 -44.48 -2.50 -26.69
N MET A 49 -44.07 -2.59 -25.43
CA MET A 49 -43.65 -1.44 -24.61
C MET A 49 -42.13 -1.23 -24.58
N LEU A 50 -41.35 -2.13 -25.19
CA LEU A 50 -39.91 -1.96 -25.37
C LEU A 50 -39.67 -1.15 -26.66
N PRO A 51 -38.81 -0.12 -26.65
CA PRO A 51 -38.54 0.65 -27.87
C PRO A 51 -37.94 -0.26 -28.95
N GLU A 52 -38.51 -0.21 -30.15
CA GLU A 52 -38.04 -0.99 -31.30
C GLU A 52 -36.58 -0.62 -31.59
N ARG A 53 -35.68 -1.60 -31.49
CA ARG A 53 -34.32 -1.48 -31.99
C ARG A 53 -34.35 -1.46 -33.52
N SER A 54 -34.40 -0.28 -34.10
CA SER A 54 -34.02 -0.07 -35.49
C SER A 54 -33.49 1.35 -35.71
N GLU A 55 -32.17 1.54 -35.62
CA GLU A 55 -31.50 2.49 -36.50
C GLU A 55 -30.21 1.86 -37.02
N SER A 56 -30.16 1.81 -38.33
CA SER A 56 -29.11 1.32 -39.22
C SER A 56 -27.78 2.04 -39.03
N PHE A 57 -26.68 1.28 -38.95
CA PHE A 57 -25.33 1.81 -39.14
C PHE A 57 -25.16 2.26 -40.61
N GLY A 58 -25.36 3.55 -40.86
CA GLY A 58 -24.96 4.20 -42.11
C GLY A 58 -23.46 4.47 -42.11
N LEU A 59 -22.77 3.97 -43.14
CA LEU A 59 -21.38 4.31 -43.44
C LEU A 59 -21.30 5.76 -43.95
N GLY A 60 -20.74 6.63 -43.12
CA GLY A 60 -20.44 8.03 -43.43
C GLY A 60 -19.42 8.57 -42.45
N MET A 61 -18.19 8.05 -42.51
CA MET A 61 -17.04 8.55 -41.75
C MET A 61 -16.31 9.57 -42.63
N ASP A 62 -16.62 10.85 -42.45
CA ASP A 62 -15.66 11.92 -42.74
C ASP A 62 -14.83 12.18 -41.47
N GLU A 63 -13.54 12.38 -41.69
CA GLU A 63 -12.45 12.48 -40.73
C GLU A 63 -12.76 13.35 -39.49
N ALA A 64 -13.11 12.70 -38.39
CA ALA A 64 -12.87 13.21 -37.05
C ALA A 64 -12.17 12.11 -36.25
N THR A 65 -10.88 12.30 -35.96
CA THR A 65 -10.09 11.38 -35.13
C THR A 65 -10.77 11.19 -33.78
N ALA A 66 -11.06 9.94 -33.43
CA ALA A 66 -11.81 9.47 -32.26
C ALA A 66 -11.27 9.92 -30.87
N PHE A 67 -10.26 10.78 -30.82
CA PHE A 67 -9.63 11.29 -29.60
C PHE A 67 -10.23 12.62 -29.10
N ASP A 68 -10.96 13.36 -29.93
CA ASP A 68 -11.51 14.69 -29.57
C ASP A 68 -13.00 14.69 -29.15
N MET A 69 -13.68 13.53 -29.21
CA MET A 69 -15.02 13.40 -28.63
C MET A 69 -14.93 13.03 -27.15
N ALA A 70 -15.59 13.81 -26.29
CA ALA A 70 -15.92 13.34 -24.95
C ALA A 70 -16.64 11.98 -25.08
N PRO A 71 -16.16 10.92 -24.42
CA PRO A 71 -16.65 9.57 -24.69
C PRO A 71 -18.17 9.50 -24.51
N PRO A 72 -18.91 8.81 -25.40
CA PRO A 72 -20.37 8.67 -25.31
C PRO A 72 -20.77 7.66 -24.21
N TYR A 73 -19.95 7.53 -23.16
CA TYR A 73 -20.25 6.68 -22.03
C TYR A 73 -20.83 7.56 -20.93
N PRO A 74 -21.98 7.20 -20.33
CA PRO A 74 -22.36 7.82 -19.06
C PRO A 74 -21.19 7.69 -18.09
N PRO A 75 -20.96 8.66 -17.19
CA PRO A 75 -19.83 8.62 -16.28
C PRO A 75 -19.78 7.25 -15.61
N THR A 76 -18.74 6.47 -15.89
CA THR A 76 -18.56 5.09 -15.41
C THR A 76 -18.37 5.00 -13.90
N ARG A 77 -18.41 6.15 -13.22
CA ARG A 77 -18.31 6.32 -11.78
C ARG A 77 -19.70 6.65 -11.26
N SER A 78 -20.27 5.72 -10.51
CA SER A 78 -21.36 6.08 -9.61
C SER A 78 -20.86 7.16 -8.66
N SER A 79 -21.67 8.19 -8.45
CA SER A 79 -21.40 9.26 -7.47
C SER A 79 -21.39 8.75 -6.03
N ASP A 80 -21.88 7.53 -5.80
CA ASP A 80 -21.79 6.84 -4.52
C ASP A 80 -20.39 6.22 -4.33
N PRO A 81 -19.60 6.68 -3.34
CA PRO A 81 -18.26 6.14 -3.07
C PRO A 81 -18.26 4.68 -2.60
N ARG A 82 -19.42 4.14 -2.20
CA ARG A 82 -19.57 2.73 -1.78
C ARG A 82 -19.99 1.82 -2.94
N HIS A 83 -20.22 2.39 -4.12
CA HIS A 83 -20.64 1.62 -5.28
C HIS A 83 -19.54 0.63 -5.70
N PRO A 84 -19.85 -0.65 -5.99
CA PRO A 84 -18.85 -1.68 -6.28
C PRO A 84 -17.90 -1.35 -7.43
N LEU A 85 -18.41 -0.69 -8.49
CA LEU A 85 -17.55 -0.26 -9.61
C LEU A 85 -16.59 0.86 -9.20
N THR A 86 -17.05 1.79 -8.37
CA THR A 86 -16.22 2.89 -7.87
C THR A 86 -15.07 2.35 -7.02
N LEU A 87 -15.34 1.34 -6.18
CA LEU A 87 -14.32 0.66 -5.38
C LEU A 87 -13.32 -0.12 -6.24
N LYS A 88 -13.78 -0.84 -7.27
CA LYS A 88 -12.91 -1.56 -8.20
C LYS A 88 -11.99 -0.63 -8.97
N ILE A 89 -12.52 0.51 -9.45
CA ILE A 89 -11.73 1.52 -10.15
C ILE A 89 -10.67 2.12 -9.22
N ALA A 90 -11.04 2.49 -8.00
CA ALA A 90 -10.10 3.04 -7.02
C ALA A 90 -8.97 2.05 -6.68
N LEU A 91 -9.27 0.75 -6.59
CA LEU A 91 -8.27 -0.29 -6.39
C LEU A 91 -7.30 -0.38 -7.58
N LEU A 92 -7.80 -0.33 -8.81
CA LEU A 92 -6.96 -0.36 -10.01
C LEU A 92 -6.03 0.85 -10.07
N ASP A 93 -6.56 2.04 -9.78
CA ASP A 93 -5.77 3.28 -9.70
C ASP A 93 -4.66 3.17 -8.65
N GLU A 94 -4.96 2.58 -7.47
CA GLU A 94 -3.97 2.35 -6.42
C GLU A 94 -2.88 1.35 -6.83
N LEU A 95 -3.26 0.26 -7.50
CA LEU A 95 -2.32 -0.76 -7.97
C LEU A 95 -1.35 -0.21 -9.03
N VAL A 96 -1.85 0.61 -9.96
CA VAL A 96 -1.03 1.27 -10.98
C VAL A 96 -0.07 2.28 -10.35
N ALA A 97 -0.47 2.98 -9.29
CA ALA A 97 0.38 3.93 -8.59
C ALA A 97 1.53 3.26 -7.79
N LYS A 98 1.38 2.00 -7.37
CA LYS A 98 2.29 1.33 -6.42
C LYS A 98 3.14 0.21 -7.02
N LEU A 99 2.82 -0.31 -8.20
CA LEU A 99 3.49 -1.46 -8.79
C LEU A 99 4.27 -1.10 -10.06
N SER A 100 5.43 -1.73 -10.24
CA SER A 100 6.19 -1.62 -11.48
C SER A 100 5.49 -2.34 -12.65
N PRO A 101 5.83 -2.03 -13.92
CA PRO A 101 5.26 -2.72 -15.08
C PRO A 101 5.44 -4.24 -15.09
N GLU A 102 6.58 -4.75 -14.58
CA GLU A 102 6.80 -6.20 -14.47
C GLU A 102 5.91 -6.84 -13.39
N GLU A 103 5.73 -6.18 -12.26
CA GLU A 103 4.83 -6.63 -11.18
C GLU A 103 3.37 -6.62 -11.64
N LEU A 104 2.95 -5.61 -12.41
CA LEU A 104 1.61 -5.55 -13.01
C LEU A 104 1.38 -6.70 -14.00
N ARG A 105 2.36 -7.00 -14.87
CA ARG A 105 2.27 -8.16 -15.77
C ARG A 105 2.22 -9.49 -15.01
N GLY A 106 2.99 -9.60 -13.93
CA GLY A 106 2.97 -10.76 -13.04
C GLY A 106 1.61 -10.94 -12.35
N LEU A 107 1.00 -9.85 -11.90
CA LEU A 107 -0.35 -9.84 -11.33
C LEU A 107 -1.40 -10.22 -12.38
N GLY A 108 -1.31 -9.66 -13.59
CA GLY A 108 -2.20 -10.00 -14.70
C GLY A 108 -2.17 -11.49 -15.05
N ARG A 109 -0.98 -12.11 -15.12
CA ARG A 109 -0.87 -13.56 -15.38
C ARG A 109 -1.55 -14.42 -14.31
N ARG A 110 -1.52 -13.98 -13.05
CA ARG A 110 -2.19 -14.68 -11.94
C ARG A 110 -3.69 -14.53 -12.00
N LEU A 111 -4.19 -13.33 -12.35
CA LEU A 111 -5.61 -13.11 -12.56
C LEU A 111 -6.15 -13.99 -13.70
N MET A 112 -5.38 -14.17 -14.78
CA MET A 112 -5.76 -15.10 -15.85
C MET A 112 -5.81 -16.54 -15.35
N ASN A 113 -4.78 -17.01 -14.63
CA ASN A 113 -4.80 -18.35 -14.04
C ASN A 113 -5.93 -18.54 -13.01
N MET A 114 -6.35 -17.48 -12.32
CA MET A 114 -7.53 -17.49 -11.44
C MET A 114 -8.81 -17.62 -12.23
N ALA A 115 -8.95 -16.89 -13.34
CA ALA A 115 -10.10 -16.98 -14.22
C ALA A 115 -10.25 -18.40 -14.78
N ASP A 116 -9.16 -18.98 -15.30
CA ASP A 116 -9.15 -20.37 -15.78
C ASP A 116 -9.57 -21.37 -14.68
N ALA A 117 -9.17 -21.12 -13.43
CA ALA A 117 -9.53 -21.95 -12.30
C ALA A 117 -11.00 -21.74 -11.85
N VAL A 118 -11.58 -20.56 -12.06
CA VAL A 118 -13.02 -20.28 -11.89
C VAL A 118 -13.83 -21.06 -12.92
N ASP A 119 -13.39 -21.08 -14.18
CA ASP A 119 -14.03 -21.85 -15.24
C ASP A 119 -13.94 -23.37 -14.98
N GLN A 120 -12.94 -23.83 -14.23
CA GLN A 120 -12.72 -25.23 -13.87
C GLN A 120 -13.31 -25.63 -12.51
N ASP A 121 -14.51 -25.12 -12.17
CA ASP A 121 -15.23 -25.43 -10.92
C ASP A 121 -14.38 -25.11 -9.67
N TRP A 122 -14.07 -23.82 -9.47
CA TRP A 122 -13.22 -23.32 -8.39
C TRP A 122 -13.61 -23.84 -6.99
N ARG A 123 -12.72 -24.65 -6.39
CA ARG A 123 -12.86 -25.18 -5.01
C ARG A 123 -11.79 -24.60 -4.09
N PRO A 124 -12.04 -23.45 -3.43
CA PRO A 124 -11.02 -22.74 -2.64
C PRO A 124 -10.54 -23.54 -1.42
N GLU A 125 -11.33 -24.52 -0.96
CA GLU A 125 -10.99 -25.37 0.18
C GLU A 125 -10.04 -26.52 -0.17
N ILE A 126 -10.01 -26.93 -1.46
CA ILE A 126 -9.25 -28.10 -1.94
C ILE A 126 -8.04 -27.64 -2.77
N VAL A 127 -8.22 -26.61 -3.59
CA VAL A 127 -7.15 -25.99 -4.37
C VAL A 127 -6.76 -24.72 -3.64
N ARG A 128 -5.76 -24.80 -2.75
CA ARG A 128 -5.06 -23.59 -2.30
C ARG A 128 -4.24 -23.13 -3.49
N PRO A 129 -4.63 -22.07 -4.19
CA PRO A 129 -3.80 -21.62 -5.27
C PRO A 129 -2.48 -21.15 -4.67
N ASN A 130 -1.38 -21.63 -5.24
CA ASN A 130 -0.04 -21.21 -4.86
C ASN A 130 0.26 -19.80 -5.43
N TYR A 131 -0.67 -18.86 -5.25
CA TYR A 131 -0.47 -17.47 -5.63
C TYR A 131 0.47 -16.84 -4.61
N SER A 132 1.77 -16.90 -4.87
CA SER A 132 2.76 -16.12 -4.13
C SER A 132 2.55 -14.64 -4.46
N LEU A 133 1.55 -13.98 -3.86
CA LEU A 133 1.42 -12.51 -3.88
C LEU A 133 2.83 -11.91 -3.68
N PRO A 134 3.20 -10.83 -4.40
CA PRO A 134 4.49 -10.20 -4.19
C PRO A 134 4.50 -9.60 -2.78
N SER A 135 4.80 -10.42 -1.78
CA SER A 135 4.90 -9.99 -0.40
C SER A 135 6.26 -9.33 -0.21
N ALA A 136 6.34 -8.39 0.72
CA ALA A 136 7.63 -7.82 1.11
C ALA A 136 8.64 -8.93 1.48
N ALA A 137 8.17 -10.01 2.12
CA ALA A 137 8.96 -11.19 2.44
C ALA A 137 9.51 -11.88 1.18
N ALA A 138 8.68 -12.19 0.18
CA ALA A 138 9.13 -12.84 -1.06
C ALA A 138 10.11 -11.97 -1.88
N ARG A 139 10.02 -10.64 -1.78
CA ARG A 139 11.02 -9.73 -2.36
C ARG A 139 12.34 -9.76 -1.59
N ILE A 140 12.28 -9.75 -0.26
CA ILE A 140 13.47 -9.85 0.61
C ILE A 140 14.19 -11.19 0.41
N GLU A 141 13.45 -12.30 0.37
CA GLU A 141 13.99 -13.64 0.15
C GLU A 141 14.69 -13.76 -1.22
N ARG A 142 14.08 -13.24 -2.29
CA ARG A 142 14.71 -13.20 -3.62
C ARG A 142 16.01 -12.39 -3.64
N ASN A 143 16.09 -11.34 -2.81
CA ASN A 143 17.26 -10.47 -2.71
C ASN A 143 18.19 -10.84 -1.55
N ALA A 144 18.03 -12.01 -0.92
CA ALA A 144 18.71 -12.35 0.33
C ALA A 144 20.24 -12.27 0.22
N LEU A 145 20.81 -12.67 -0.92
CA LEU A 145 22.26 -12.62 -1.13
C LEU A 145 22.81 -11.18 -1.19
N GLU A 146 22.11 -10.27 -1.87
CA GLU A 146 22.50 -8.85 -1.90
C GLU A 146 22.29 -8.19 -0.54
N LEU A 147 21.19 -8.50 0.15
CA LEU A 147 20.94 -8.01 1.51
C LEU A 147 21.97 -8.55 2.51
N ALA A 148 22.45 -9.79 2.35
CA ALA A 148 23.51 -10.35 3.17
C ALA A 148 24.84 -9.60 2.97
N LYS A 149 25.18 -9.18 1.74
CA LYS A 149 26.35 -8.32 1.50
C LYS A 149 26.22 -6.97 2.22
N VAL A 150 25.05 -6.34 2.16
CA VAL A 150 24.79 -5.09 2.91
C VAL A 150 24.93 -5.33 4.42
N ALA A 151 24.37 -6.42 4.95
CA ALA A 151 24.50 -6.77 6.36
C ALA A 151 25.97 -6.99 6.77
N LEU A 152 26.77 -7.65 5.93
CA LEU A 152 28.21 -7.82 6.14
C LEU A 152 28.95 -6.48 6.18
N LEU A 153 28.65 -5.56 5.26
CA LEU A 153 29.21 -4.21 5.26
C LEU A 153 28.87 -3.45 6.55
N LEU A 154 27.60 -3.50 6.99
CA LEU A 154 27.17 -2.87 8.24
C LEU A 154 27.91 -3.44 9.47
N LEU A 155 28.11 -4.76 9.52
CA LEU A 155 28.89 -5.42 10.57
C LEU A 155 30.36 -5.00 10.51
N GLN A 156 30.95 -4.96 9.32
CA GLN A 156 32.33 -4.50 9.13
C GLN A 156 32.49 -3.06 9.60
N PHE A 157 31.61 -2.12 9.22
CA PHE A 157 31.69 -0.74 9.70
C PHE A 157 31.60 -0.65 11.22
N ARG A 158 30.72 -1.44 11.85
CA ARG A 158 30.65 -1.50 13.31
C ARG A 158 31.99 -1.95 13.91
N GLN A 159 32.64 -2.95 13.33
CA GLN A 159 33.96 -3.42 13.77
C GLN A 159 35.07 -2.38 13.51
N GLN A 160 35.04 -1.68 12.38
CA GLN A 160 36.02 -0.63 12.05
C GLN A 160 35.96 0.51 13.07
N ARG A 161 34.76 0.96 13.45
CA ARG A 161 34.60 2.00 14.49
C ARG A 161 35.23 1.61 15.83
N ALA A 162 35.17 0.32 16.19
CA ALA A 162 35.77 -0.19 17.42
C ALA A 162 37.31 -0.07 17.46
N LYS A 163 37.97 0.22 16.33
CA LYS A 163 39.42 0.50 16.29
C LYS A 163 39.80 1.86 16.86
N PHE A 164 38.90 2.84 16.78
CA PHE A 164 39.18 4.23 17.15
C PHE A 164 38.50 4.66 18.45
N LEU A 165 37.47 3.93 18.86
CA LEU A 165 36.59 4.27 19.96
C LEU A 165 36.56 3.14 20.99
N PRO A 166 36.45 3.47 22.30
CA PRO A 166 36.37 2.46 23.34
C PRO A 166 35.13 1.55 23.16
N PRO A 167 35.12 0.35 23.78
CA PRO A 167 34.09 -0.67 23.56
C PRO A 167 32.64 -0.21 23.78
N ASP A 168 32.43 0.85 24.55
CA ASP A 168 31.09 1.33 24.91
C ASP A 168 30.76 2.69 24.29
N ALA A 169 31.60 3.20 23.39
CA ALA A 169 31.40 4.45 22.66
C ALA A 169 31.23 4.27 21.15
N HIS A 170 31.56 3.09 20.60
CA HIS A 170 31.49 2.83 19.16
C HIS A 170 30.12 2.33 18.67
N ASP A 171 29.15 2.15 19.59
CA ASP A 171 27.80 1.72 19.28
C ASP A 171 26.75 2.28 20.26
N GLY A 172 25.49 2.20 19.85
CA GLY A 172 24.33 2.56 20.67
C GLY A 172 24.29 4.04 21.07
N PRO A 173 23.73 4.37 22.25
CA PRO A 173 23.46 5.75 22.64
C PRO A 173 24.70 6.66 22.68
N ALA A 174 25.86 6.11 23.05
CA ALA A 174 27.10 6.88 23.12
C ALA A 174 27.59 7.28 21.73
N TRP A 175 27.42 6.40 20.75
CA TRP A 175 27.75 6.69 19.36
C TRP A 175 26.84 7.76 18.76
N ASP A 176 25.53 7.66 19.00
CA ASP A 176 24.55 8.67 18.56
C ASP A 176 24.89 10.07 19.14
N MET A 177 25.31 10.13 20.41
CA MET A 177 25.76 11.38 21.03
C MET A 177 27.03 11.94 20.36
N LEU A 178 28.01 11.09 20.09
CA LEU A 178 29.27 11.50 19.44
C LEU A 178 29.04 12.03 18.03
N LEU A 179 28.13 11.40 17.27
CA LEU A 179 27.74 11.85 15.94
C LEU A 179 27.09 13.23 15.96
N GLU A 180 26.13 13.46 16.87
CA GLU A 180 25.51 14.79 17.01
C GLU A 180 26.57 15.84 17.37
N LEU A 181 27.44 15.55 18.33
CA LEU A 181 28.49 16.49 18.71
C LEU A 181 29.46 16.77 17.56
N PHE A 182 29.72 15.79 16.67
CA PHE A 182 30.55 15.98 15.48
C PHE A 182 29.86 16.86 14.42
N VAL A 183 28.57 16.66 14.18
CA VAL A 183 27.77 17.54 13.31
C VAL A 183 27.81 18.97 13.82
N GLN A 184 27.64 19.18 15.12
CA GLN A 184 27.61 20.51 15.73
C GLN A 184 29.02 21.14 15.78
N PHE A 185 30.06 20.33 16.01
CA PHE A 185 31.45 20.73 15.87
C PHE A 185 31.75 21.32 14.48
N SER A 186 31.22 20.73 13.40
CA SER A 186 31.42 21.25 12.04
C SER A 186 30.85 22.66 11.84
N GLY A 187 29.80 23.01 12.58
CA GLY A 187 29.19 24.34 12.59
C GLY A 187 29.70 25.28 13.68
N GLY A 188 30.68 24.84 14.50
CA GLY A 188 31.19 25.61 15.65
C GLY A 188 30.21 25.75 16.81
N ALA A 189 29.16 24.92 16.85
CA ALA A 189 28.12 24.95 17.87
C ALA A 189 28.37 23.91 18.97
N ALA A 190 27.92 24.23 20.18
CA ALA A 190 27.95 23.33 21.34
C ALA A 190 26.55 22.76 21.61
N VAL A 191 26.47 21.58 22.24
CA VAL A 191 25.18 20.92 22.50
C VAL A 191 24.85 20.95 23.98
N SER A 192 23.63 21.36 24.34
CA SER A 192 23.20 21.29 25.74
C SER A 192 23.03 19.83 26.21
N THR A 193 23.28 19.55 27.48
CA THR A 193 23.06 18.21 28.07
C THR A 193 21.64 17.70 27.81
N LYS A 194 20.63 18.57 27.90
CA LYS A 194 19.22 18.19 27.65
C LYS A 194 18.99 17.77 26.19
N SER A 195 19.59 18.46 25.24
CA SER A 195 19.52 18.10 23.82
C SER A 195 20.24 16.77 23.56
N LEU A 196 21.42 16.59 24.15
CA LEU A 196 22.22 15.38 23.98
C LEU A 196 21.52 14.14 24.55
N ILE A 197 20.81 14.26 25.67
CA ILE A 197 19.98 13.18 26.22
C ILE A 197 18.88 12.76 25.23
N LYS A 198 18.24 13.72 24.54
CA LYS A 198 17.21 13.39 23.53
C LYS A 198 17.81 12.61 22.36
N VAL A 199 18.98 13.01 21.89
CA VAL A 199 19.70 12.37 20.78
C VAL A 199 20.07 10.93 21.11
N SER A 200 20.45 10.66 22.36
CA SER A 200 20.87 9.34 22.80
C SER A 200 19.82 8.23 22.65
N ARG A 201 18.54 8.60 22.52
CA ARG A 201 17.39 7.68 22.47
C ARG A 201 17.34 6.67 23.64
N ALA A 202 18.04 6.97 24.74
CA ALA A 202 18.09 6.16 25.94
C ALA A 202 17.34 6.83 27.10
N PRO A 203 16.92 6.07 28.14
CA PRO A 203 16.39 6.67 29.36
C PRO A 203 17.37 7.68 29.97
N PRO A 204 16.89 8.75 30.64
CA PRO A 204 17.75 9.83 31.13
C PRO A 204 18.93 9.36 31.98
N THR A 205 18.72 8.41 32.90
CA THR A 205 19.78 7.84 33.75
C THR A 205 20.85 7.10 32.95
N THR A 206 20.45 6.43 31.86
CA THR A 206 21.38 5.76 30.94
C THR A 206 22.17 6.79 30.14
N ALA A 207 21.51 7.83 29.64
CA ALA A 207 22.16 8.90 28.91
C ALA A 207 23.22 9.61 29.78
N PHE A 208 22.88 9.98 31.02
CA PHE A 208 23.86 10.58 31.94
C PHE A 208 25.09 9.70 32.16
N ARG A 209 24.89 8.39 32.40
CA ARG A 209 26.00 7.43 32.54
C ARG A 209 26.90 7.41 31.31
N GLN A 210 26.33 7.52 30.11
CA GLN A 210 27.12 7.59 28.88
C GLN A 210 27.90 8.89 28.78
N ILE A 211 27.29 10.04 29.11
CA ILE A 211 28.00 11.33 29.10
C ILE A 211 29.16 11.30 30.10
N ASP A 212 28.94 10.85 31.35
CA ASP A 212 30.00 10.72 32.36
C ASP A 212 31.13 9.81 31.88
N ARG A 213 30.79 8.76 31.11
CA ARG A 213 31.78 7.86 30.56
C ARG A 213 32.57 8.48 29.42
N LEU A 214 31.90 9.07 28.44
CA LEU A 214 32.56 9.76 27.33
C LEU A 214 33.50 10.86 27.84
N GLU A 215 33.11 11.55 28.91
CA GLU A 215 33.95 12.55 29.58
C GLU A 215 35.18 11.90 30.25
N ARG A 216 35.00 10.79 30.97
CA ARG A 216 36.11 10.02 31.58
C ARG A 216 37.09 9.46 30.55
N GLU A 217 36.60 9.01 29.40
CA GLU A 217 37.41 8.56 28.27
C GLU A 217 38.11 9.72 27.54
N GLY A 218 37.81 10.96 27.93
CA GLY A 218 38.39 12.18 27.36
C GLY A 218 37.91 12.48 25.95
N LEU A 219 36.76 11.94 25.53
CA LEU A 219 36.18 12.15 24.20
C LEU A 219 35.33 13.44 24.14
N ILE A 220 34.71 13.80 25.25
CA ILE A 220 33.92 15.02 25.39
C ILE A 220 34.39 15.85 26.58
N LYS A 221 33.99 17.11 26.61
CA LYS A 221 34.17 18.01 27.75
C LYS A 221 32.87 18.76 28.03
N ARG A 222 32.60 19.01 29.31
CA ARG A 222 31.49 19.88 29.75
C ARG A 222 31.99 21.30 30.01
N ARG A 223 31.17 22.29 29.70
CA ARG A 223 31.36 23.69 30.09
C ARG A 223 30.01 24.34 30.42
N THR A 224 30.03 25.37 31.25
CA THR A 224 28.85 26.21 31.46
C THR A 224 28.65 27.13 30.27
N SER A 225 27.39 27.40 29.91
CA SER A 225 27.08 28.42 28.90
C SER A 225 27.43 29.81 29.42
N ASP A 226 28.01 30.64 28.56
CA ASP A 226 28.35 32.03 28.86
C ASP A 226 27.08 32.91 28.97
N VAL A 227 25.97 32.46 28.38
CA VAL A 227 24.68 33.17 28.36
C VAL A 227 23.80 32.78 29.56
N ASP A 228 23.83 31.53 29.98
CA ASP A 228 23.06 31.01 31.11
C ASP A 228 23.86 29.93 31.85
N GLN A 229 24.37 30.26 33.04
CA GLN A 229 25.18 29.35 33.86
C GLN A 229 24.42 28.09 34.31
N ARG A 230 23.09 28.06 34.24
CA ARG A 230 22.29 26.86 34.52
C ARG A 230 22.36 25.83 33.40
N VAL A 231 22.81 26.23 32.21
CA VAL A 231 22.92 25.36 31.05
C VAL A 231 24.34 24.81 30.94
N THR A 232 24.45 23.48 31.06
CA THR A 232 25.67 22.76 30.72
C THR A 232 25.70 22.48 29.21
N LEU A 233 26.75 22.96 28.55
CA LEU A 233 27.09 22.66 27.17
C LEU A 233 28.16 21.56 27.11
N ILE A 234 28.11 20.76 26.06
CA ILE A 234 28.99 19.63 25.81
C ILE A 234 29.62 19.82 24.45
N ASP A 235 30.93 19.67 24.40
CA ASP A 235 31.76 19.76 23.20
C ASP A 235 32.60 18.48 23.04
N LEU A 236 32.96 18.13 21.80
CA LEU A 236 34.03 17.16 21.58
C LEU A 236 35.36 17.74 22.06
N THR A 237 36.20 16.89 22.65
CA THR A 237 37.62 17.19 22.80
C THR A 237 38.33 17.00 21.47
N ARG A 238 39.59 17.46 21.36
CA ARG A 238 40.43 17.15 20.19
C ARG A 238 40.57 15.64 19.96
N LYS A 239 40.67 14.85 21.04
CA LYS A 239 40.70 13.39 20.97
C LYS A 239 39.38 12.85 20.41
N GLY A 240 38.24 13.37 20.87
CA GLY A 240 36.92 12.99 20.37
C GLY A 240 36.73 13.31 18.88
N VAL A 241 37.12 14.52 18.45
CA VAL A 241 37.04 14.90 17.03
C VAL A 241 37.87 13.97 16.15
N VAL A 242 39.11 13.68 16.53
CA VAL A 242 39.97 12.76 15.75
C VAL A 242 39.40 11.34 15.75
N ALA A 243 38.98 10.81 16.90
CA ALA A 243 38.46 9.46 16.99
C ALA A 243 37.18 9.25 16.16
N VAL A 244 36.24 10.21 16.23
CA VAL A 244 35.01 10.17 15.43
C VAL A 244 35.32 10.42 13.95
N GLY A 245 36.21 11.36 13.63
CA GLY A 245 36.65 11.65 12.28
C GLY A 245 37.25 10.42 11.57
N CYS A 246 38.25 9.76 12.18
CA CYS A 246 38.83 8.54 11.63
C CYS A 246 37.79 7.41 11.49
N ALA A 247 36.86 7.29 12.44
CA ALA A 247 35.79 6.31 12.36
C ALA A 247 34.79 6.59 11.20
N LEU A 248 34.62 7.86 10.80
CA LEU A 248 33.77 8.28 9.69
C LEU A 248 34.48 8.23 8.34
N GLU A 249 35.80 8.49 8.29
CA GLU A 249 36.61 8.38 7.06
C GLU A 249 36.70 6.94 6.54
N GLU A 250 36.56 5.95 7.43
CA GLU A 250 36.48 4.53 7.08
C GLU A 250 35.08 4.11 6.58
N PHE A 251 34.13 5.05 6.49
CA PHE A 251 32.82 4.82 5.89
C PHE A 251 32.87 5.13 4.38
N PRO A 252 32.50 4.18 3.49
CA PRO A 252 32.57 4.35 2.03
C PRO A 252 31.43 5.17 1.45
#